data_AF-A0A0J0YP63-F1
#
_entry.id   AF-A0A0J0YP63-F1
#
_cell.length_a   1.000
_cell.length_b   1.000
_cell.length_c   1.000
_cell.angle_alpha   90.00
_cell.angle_beta   90.00
_cell.angle_gamma   90.00
#
_symmetry.space_group_name_H-M   'P 1'
#
loop_
_entity.id
_entity.type
_entity.pdbx_description
1 polymer ?
#
loop_
_entity_poly.entity_id
_entity_poly.type
_entity_poly.pdbx_seq_one_letter_code
_entity_poly.pdbx_strand_id
1 'polypeptide(L)' 'MRMCKAIVTSLNLSPPRLIIAAADYGQGSSRDGSAKGVHLAGVGATVADGIERFHRTNLIGTGGLPLR' A
#
# COMPACT_ATOMS: atom_id res chain seq x y z
N MET A 1 -11.93 -12.45 1.38
CA MET A 1 -12.98 -11.41 1.52
C MET A 1 -12.94 -10.57 2.82
N ARG A 2 -12.07 -10.84 3.81
CA ARG A 2 -12.14 -10.14 5.11
C ARG A 2 -11.50 -8.73 5.11
N MET A 3 -10.36 -8.55 4.45
CA MET A 3 -9.63 -7.27 4.46
C MET A 3 -10.37 -6.14 3.75
N CYS A 4 -10.88 -6.35 2.53
CA CYS A 4 -11.66 -5.33 1.83
C CYS A 4 -12.89 -4.88 2.63
N LYS A 5 -13.58 -5.82 3.28
CA LYS A 5 -14.73 -5.48 4.14
C LYS A 5 -14.30 -4.63 5.32
N ALA A 6 -13.21 -4.97 6.01
CA ALA A 6 -12.67 -4.16 7.10
C ALA A 6 -12.28 -2.75 6.64
N ILE A 7 -11.60 -2.62 5.49
CA ILE A 7 -11.25 -1.34 4.88
C ILE A 7 -12.51 -0.53 4.61
N VAL A 8 -13.49 -1.10 3.90
CA VAL A 8 -14.73 -0.41 3.54
C VAL A 8 -15.50 0.02 4.79
N THR A 9 -15.59 -0.83 5.81
CA THR A 9 -16.25 -0.47 7.08
C THR A 9 -15.50 0.67 7.80
N SER A 10 -14.17 0.68 7.76
CA SER A 10 -13.35 1.73 8.39
C SER A 10 -13.39 3.07 7.66
N LEU A 11 -13.80 3.12 6.38
CA LEU A 11 -13.80 4.37 5.60
C LEU A 11 -14.69 5.45 6.21
N ASN A 12 -15.79 5.08 6.85
CA ASN A 12 -16.69 6.03 7.51
C ASN A 12 -16.05 6.76 8.70
N LEU A 13 -14.98 6.21 9.27
CA LEU A 13 -14.25 6.79 10.39
C LEU A 13 -13.06 7.66 9.91
N SER A 14 -12.73 7.60 8.62
CA SER A 14 -11.60 8.28 7.97
C SER A 14 -10.28 8.25 8.77
N PRO A 15 -9.85 7.09 9.34
CA PRO A 15 -8.62 7.05 10.10
C PRO A 15 -7.41 7.16 9.17
N PRO A 16 -6.29 7.76 9.62
CA PRO A 16 -5.04 7.66 8.90
C PRO A 16 -4.62 6.18 8.81
N ARG A 17 -4.18 5.75 7.63
CA ARG A 17 -3.77 4.37 7.37
C ARG A 17 -2.35 4.31 6.84
N LEU A 18 -1.63 3.31 7.32
CA LEU A 18 -0.28 2.99 6.91
C LEU A 18 -0.13 1.48 6.72
N ILE A 19 0.86 1.08 5.92
CA ILE A 19 1.28 -0.33 5.81
C ILE A 19 2.64 -0.47 6.50
N ILE A 20 2.79 -1.53 7.29
CA ILE A 20 4.08 -1.98 7.82
C ILE A 20 4.40 -3.33 7.20
N ALA A 21 5.60 -3.47 6.63
CA ALA A 21 6.04 -4.72 6.02
C ALA A 21 7.54 -4.97 6.26
N ALA A 22 8.00 -6.18 5.95
CA ALA A 22 9.41 -6.57 6.05
C ALA A 22 10.18 -6.28 4.74
N ALA A 23 11.31 -6.96 4.54
CA ALA A 23 12.28 -6.68 3.46
C ALA A 23 11.79 -6.89 2.02
N ASP A 24 10.73 -7.67 1.84
CA ASP A 24 10.29 -8.15 0.52
C ASP A 24 8.95 -7.56 0.07
N TYR A 25 8.63 -6.35 0.54
CA TYR A 25 7.36 -5.72 0.20
C TYR A 25 7.26 -5.39 -1.30
N GLY A 26 6.24 -5.94 -1.94
CA GLY A 26 6.01 -5.74 -3.38
C GLY A 26 6.79 -6.68 -4.30
N GLN A 27 7.43 -7.73 -3.78
CA GLN A 27 8.08 -8.75 -4.61
C GLN A 27 7.10 -9.46 -5.53
N GLY A 28 7.56 -9.79 -6.75
CA GLY A 28 6.79 -10.52 -7.76
C GLY A 28 6.52 -9.70 -9.02
N SER A 29 5.45 -10.03 -9.75
CA SER A 29 5.12 -9.34 -11.00
C SER A 29 4.76 -7.89 -10.74
N SER A 30 5.38 -6.96 -11.49
CA SER A 30 5.14 -5.51 -11.47
C SER A 30 3.75 -5.12 -11.94
N ARG A 31 2.71 -5.52 -11.21
CA ARG A 31 1.32 -5.13 -11.46
C ARG A 31 1.06 -3.80 -10.78
N ASP A 32 0.82 -2.77 -11.58
CA ASP A 32 0.37 -1.45 -11.14
C ASP A 32 -0.88 -1.53 -10.23
N GLY A 33 -1.76 -2.52 -10.47
CA GLY A 33 -2.92 -2.81 -9.64
C GLY A 33 -2.61 -3.02 -8.15
N SER A 34 -1.42 -3.52 -7.80
CA SER A 34 -1.01 -3.69 -6.40
C SER A 34 -0.86 -2.37 -5.65
N ALA A 35 -0.30 -1.33 -6.30
CA ALA A 35 -0.17 0.01 -5.72
C ALA A 35 -1.49 0.78 -5.76
N LYS A 36 -2.27 0.66 -6.85
CA LYS A 36 -3.60 1.27 -6.96
C LYS A 36 -4.54 0.78 -5.85
N GLY A 37 -4.49 -0.52 -5.52
CA GLY A 37 -5.27 -1.09 -4.41
C GLY A 37 -4.89 -0.49 -3.05
N VAL A 38 -3.60 -0.24 -2.80
CA VAL A 38 -3.10 0.42 -1.59
C VAL A 38 -3.62 1.85 -1.50
N HIS A 39 -3.55 2.61 -2.60
CA HIS A 39 -4.05 3.97 -2.66
C HIS A 39 -5.58 4.04 -2.45
N LEU A 40 -6.35 3.15 -3.10
CA LEU A 40 -7.80 3.06 -2.93
C LEU A 40 -8.23 2.62 -1.53
N ALA A 41 -7.37 1.87 -0.83
CA ALA A 41 -7.55 1.57 0.59
C ALA A 41 -7.30 2.79 1.48
N GLY A 42 -6.88 3.94 0.91
CA GLY A 42 -6.60 5.20 1.59
C GLY A 42 -5.41 5.13 2.52
N VAL A 43 -4.38 4.36 2.13
CA VAL A 43 -3.08 4.30 2.79
C VAL A 43 -2.24 5.48 2.33
N GLY A 44 -1.74 6.28 3.28
CA GLY A 44 -0.91 7.45 2.98
C GLY A 44 0.60 7.16 2.95
N ALA A 45 1.05 6.19 3.74
CA ALA A 45 2.45 5.82 3.83
C ALA A 45 2.64 4.31 3.98
N THR A 46 3.75 3.81 3.45
CA THR A 46 4.17 2.42 3.62
C THR A 46 5.57 2.42 4.21
N VAL A 47 5.74 1.77 5.36
CA VAL A 47 7.05 1.58 6.01
C VAL A 47 7.44 0.13 5.83
N ALA A 48 8.59 -0.12 5.22
CA ALA A 48 9.07 -1.49 5.06
C ALA A 48 10.59 -1.58 5.04
N ASP A 49 11.14 -2.61 5.68
CA ASP A 49 12.59 -2.88 5.67
C ASP A 49 13.15 -2.95 4.25
N GLY A 50 12.32 -3.28 3.26
CA GLY A 50 12.67 -3.29 1.85
C GLY A 50 11.45 -3.29 0.96
N ILE A 51 11.53 -2.53 -0.13
CA ILE A 51 10.47 -2.39 -1.12
C ILE A 51 11.08 -2.71 -2.47
N GLU A 52 10.45 -3.62 -3.20
CA GLU A 52 10.84 -3.98 -4.57
C GLU A 52 10.83 -2.72 -5.45
N ARG A 53 11.82 -2.61 -6.35
CA ARG A 53 12.10 -1.40 -7.13
C ARG A 53 10.91 -0.94 -7.96
N PHE A 54 10.26 -1.82 -8.72
CA PHE A 54 9.12 -1.46 -9.56
C PHE A 54 7.87 -1.18 -8.73
N HIS A 55 7.66 -1.91 -7.64
CA HIS A 55 6.58 -1.66 -6.71
C HIS A 55 6.73 -0.29 -6.03
N ARG A 56 7.95 0.10 -5.63
CA ARG A 56 8.25 1.44 -5.11
C ARG A 56 7.86 2.52 -6.11
N THR A 57 8.24 2.37 -7.38
CA THR A 57 7.86 3.31 -8.46
C THR A 57 6.34 3.41 -8.59
N ASN A 58 5.63 2.28 -8.52
CA ASN A 58 4.17 2.27 -8.60
C ASN A 58 3.51 2.98 -7.41
N LEU A 59 4.00 2.74 -6.18
CA LEU A 59 3.50 3.44 -4.98
C LEU A 59 3.64 4.96 -5.11
N ILE A 60 4.84 5.43 -5.51
CA ILE A 60 5.10 6.84 -5.77
C ILE A 60 4.17 7.37 -6.86
N GLY A 61 4.01 6.62 -7.96
CA GLY A 61 3.14 7.00 -9.09
C GLY A 61 1.66 7.12 -8.69
N THR A 62 1.22 6.40 -7.65
CA THR A 62 -0.12 6.54 -7.08
C THR A 62 -0.22 7.60 -5.97
N GLY A 63 0.85 8.34 -5.68
CA GLY A 63 0.88 9.38 -4.63
C GLY A 63 1.09 8.84 -3.21
N GLY A 64 1.54 7.59 -3.05
CA GLY A 64 1.91 7.03 -1.76
C GLY A 64 3.33 7.42 -1.34
N LEU A 65 3.61 7.37 -0.02
CA LEU A 65 4.93 7.63 0.55
C LEU A 65 5.62 6.33 1.01
N PRO A 66 6.46 5.69 0.16
CA PRO A 66 7.24 4.52 0.56
C PRO A 66 8.48 4.92 1.37
N LEU A 67 8.48 4.53 2.64
CA LEU A 67 9.55 4.70 3.61
C LEU A 67 10.26 3.36 3.80
N ARG A 68 11.58 3.41 3.91
CA ARG A 68 12.42 2.28 4.29
C ARG A 68 13.04 2.57 5.64
#